data_AF-V4JZJ6-F1
#
_entry.id   AF-V4JZJ6-F1
#
_cell.length_a   1.000
_cell.length_b   1.000
_cell.length_c   1.000
_cell.angle_alpha   90.00
_cell.angle_beta   90.00
_cell.angle_gamma   90.00
#
_symmetry.space_group_name_H-M   'P 1'
#
loop_
_entity.id
_entity.type
_entity.pdbx_description
1 polymer ?
#
loop_
_entity_poly.entity_id
_entity_poly.type
_entity_poly.pdbx_seq_one_letter_code
_entity_poly.pdbx_strand_id
1 'polypeptide(L)'
;MLRATQYPGLWVAERFAGPALTYIYIALTLSSVAGTIIAAFMAVQRLTYALNGGSLDRSSLTVLAFVTALNVTGVLIGPSSAYVYVVLISLTALFTSHAALSALYASFSRRALRSVGLTRPLLAAGGVALMTLGLYYEVISVDLQAAAVGLALTAAAALLGLFQGYAR
;
A
#
# COMPACT_ATOMS: atom_id res chain seq x y z
N MET A 1 -27.38 -11.86 -12.29
CA MET A 1 -26.37 -12.26 -13.30
C MET A 1 -24.99 -11.63 -13.08
N LEU A 2 -24.85 -10.41 -12.55
CA LEU A 2 -23.55 -9.76 -12.23
C LEU A 2 -22.69 -10.44 -11.14
N ARG A 3 -23.22 -11.44 -10.40
CA ARG A 3 -22.45 -12.25 -9.43
C ARG A 3 -21.72 -13.44 -10.07
N ALA A 4 -21.99 -13.76 -11.34
CA ALA A 4 -21.44 -14.94 -12.01
C ALA A 4 -20.14 -14.66 -12.78
N THR A 5 -19.79 -13.39 -13.01
CA THR A 5 -18.67 -13.02 -13.87
C THR A 5 -17.73 -12.09 -13.12
N GLN A 6 -16.66 -12.66 -12.57
CA GLN A 6 -15.57 -11.90 -11.92
C GLN A 6 -14.89 -10.90 -12.89
N TYR A 7 -15.08 -11.08 -14.21
CA TYR A 7 -14.58 -10.20 -15.26
C TYR A 7 -15.71 -9.82 -16.22
N PRO A 8 -16.55 -8.83 -15.87
CA PRO A 8 -17.73 -8.50 -16.67
C PRO A 8 -17.37 -8.02 -18.09
N GLY A 9 -16.28 -7.27 -18.25
CA GLY A 9 -15.84 -6.79 -19.57
C GLY A 9 -15.26 -7.91 -20.45
N LEU A 10 -14.50 -8.84 -19.87
CA LEU A 10 -13.98 -10.00 -20.60
C LEU A 10 -15.12 -10.93 -21.04
N TRP A 11 -16.09 -11.17 -20.15
CA TRP A 11 -17.24 -12.02 -20.45
C TRP A 11 -18.08 -11.47 -21.62
N VAL A 12 -18.26 -10.14 -21.69
CA VAL A 12 -18.94 -9.50 -22.83
C VAL A 12 -18.13 -9.66 -24.11
N ALA A 13 -16.81 -9.46 -24.05
CA ALA A 13 -15.93 -9.61 -25.21
C ALA A 13 -15.94 -11.05 -25.77
N GLU A 14 -15.81 -12.05 -24.89
CA GLU A 14 -15.84 -13.47 -25.27
C GLU A 14 -17.17 -13.90 -25.89
N ARG A 15 -18.29 -13.37 -25.40
CA ARG A 15 -19.62 -13.85 -25.78
C ARG A 15 -20.26 -13.10 -26.94
N PHE A 16 -19.83 -11.85 -27.21
CA PHE A 16 -20.49 -10.98 -28.19
C PHE A 16 -19.55 -10.33 -29.20
N ALA A 17 -18.23 -10.33 -28.99
CA ALA A 17 -17.30 -9.53 -29.79
C ALA A 17 -16.32 -10.35 -30.65
N GLY A 18 -16.21 -11.66 -30.39
CA GLY A 18 -15.33 -12.57 -31.13
C GLY A 18 -13.85 -12.51 -30.67
N PRO A 19 -13.01 -13.47 -31.09
CA PRO A 19 -11.68 -13.70 -30.49
C PRO A 19 -10.73 -12.50 -30.56
N ALA A 20 -10.75 -11.76 -31.68
CA ALA A 20 -9.89 -10.60 -31.88
C ALA A 20 -10.15 -9.47 -30.87
N LEU A 21 -11.43 -9.20 -30.53
CA LEU A 21 -11.81 -8.18 -29.56
C LEU A 21 -11.49 -8.59 -28.13
N THR A 22 -11.55 -9.88 -27.80
CA THR A 22 -11.06 -10.40 -26.52
C THR A 22 -9.56 -10.15 -26.33
N TYR A 23 -8.74 -10.39 -27.36
CA TYR A 23 -7.31 -10.09 -27.31
C TYR A 23 -7.03 -8.59 -27.14
N ILE A 24 -7.77 -7.74 -27.86
CA ILE A 24 -7.66 -6.28 -27.72
C ILE A 24 -8.03 -5.85 -26.30
N TYR A 25 -9.12 -6.38 -25.74
CA TYR A 25 -9.55 -6.06 -24.37
C TYR A 25 -8.49 -6.43 -23.34
N ILE A 26 -7.90 -7.63 -23.45
CA ILE A 26 -6.81 -8.07 -22.56
C ILE A 26 -5.59 -7.15 -22.72
N ALA A 27 -5.19 -6.82 -23.95
CA ALA A 27 -4.07 -5.93 -24.22
C ALA A 27 -4.27 -4.52 -23.63
N LEU A 28 -5.47 -3.94 -23.80
CA LEU A 28 -5.81 -2.64 -23.23
C LEU A 28 -5.84 -2.67 -21.69
N THR A 29 -6.34 -3.77 -21.11
CA THR A 29 -6.35 -3.97 -19.65
C THR A 29 -4.92 -4.03 -19.11
N LEU A 30 -4.05 -4.83 -19.73
CA LEU A 30 -2.62 -4.91 -19.38
C LEU A 30 -1.91 -3.56 -19.52
N SER A 31 -2.19 -2.82 -20.60
CA SER A 31 -1.62 -1.48 -20.81
C SER A 31 -2.07 -0.50 -19.73
N SER A 32 -3.34 -0.53 -19.32
CA SER A 32 -3.88 0.32 -18.26
C SER A 32 -3.26 0.01 -16.90
N VAL A 33 -3.11 -1.29 -16.58
CA VAL A 33 -2.43 -1.76 -15.36
C VAL A 33 -0.97 -1.29 -15.36
N ALA A 34 -0.24 -1.47 -16.47
CA ALA A 34 1.14 -1.00 -16.59
C ALA A 34 1.26 0.52 -16.37
N GLY A 35 0.39 1.31 -17.00
CA GLY A 35 0.35 2.77 -16.82
C GLY A 35 0.10 3.17 -15.36
N THR A 36 -0.82 2.49 -14.68
CA THR A 36 -1.15 2.73 -13.26
C THR A 36 0.04 2.41 -12.35
N ILE A 37 0.74 1.30 -12.60
CA ILE A 37 1.94 0.91 -11.85
C ILE A 37 3.05 1.95 -12.02
N ILE A 38 3.31 2.39 -13.26
CA ILE A 38 4.34 3.41 -13.56
C ILE A 38 3.99 4.73 -12.86
N ALA A 39 2.74 5.18 -12.95
CA ALA A 39 2.30 6.41 -12.31
C ALA A 39 2.44 6.36 -10.78
N ALA A 40 2.02 5.26 -10.17
CA ALA A 40 2.16 5.04 -8.72
C ALA A 40 3.65 5.03 -8.30
N PHE A 41 4.50 4.33 -9.05
CA PHE A 41 5.94 4.29 -8.79
C PHE A 41 6.58 5.68 -8.85
N MET A 42 6.29 6.45 -9.90
CA MET A 42 6.78 7.83 -10.06
C MET A 42 6.29 8.75 -8.93
N ALA A 43 5.04 8.61 -8.51
CA ALA A 43 4.49 9.40 -7.40
C ALA A 43 5.23 9.12 -6.09
N VAL A 44 5.46 7.84 -5.75
CA VAL A 44 6.19 7.43 -4.55
C VAL A 44 7.65 7.89 -4.63
N GLN A 45 8.30 7.74 -5.79
CA GLN A 45 9.68 8.22 -5.99
C GLN A 45 9.79 9.72 -5.72
N ARG A 46 8.88 10.54 -6.25
CA ARG A 46 8.88 12.00 -6.03
C ARG A 46 8.70 12.35 -4.54
N LEU A 47 7.84 11.62 -3.83
CA LEU A 47 7.66 11.78 -2.39
C LEU A 47 8.93 11.40 -1.62
N THR A 48 9.53 10.25 -1.92
CA THR A 48 10.78 9.80 -1.28
C THR A 48 11.92 10.78 -1.55
N TYR A 49 12.04 11.30 -2.78
CA TYR A 49 13.02 12.34 -3.12
C TYR A 49 12.79 13.62 -2.31
N ALA A 50 11.54 14.09 -2.18
CA ALA A 50 11.23 15.29 -1.41
C ALA A 50 11.57 15.14 0.09
N LEU A 51 11.38 13.95 0.66
CA LEU A 51 11.66 13.67 2.06
C LEU A 51 13.17 13.46 2.32
N ASN A 52 13.84 12.65 1.49
CA ASN A 52 15.23 12.24 1.69
C ASN A 52 16.24 13.17 1.03
N GLY A 53 15.84 14.01 0.06
CA GLY A 53 16.66 15.05 -0.60
C GLY A 53 18.00 14.55 -1.14
N GLY A 54 18.12 13.24 -1.34
CA GLY A 54 19.22 12.62 -2.07
C GLY A 54 18.96 12.68 -3.56
N SER A 55 19.76 12.00 -4.37
CA SER A 55 19.53 11.93 -5.82
C SER A 55 18.22 11.22 -6.18
N LEU A 56 17.67 11.57 -7.34
CA LEU A 56 16.47 10.94 -7.89
C LEU A 56 16.70 9.43 -8.11
N ASP A 57 17.90 9.04 -8.55
CA ASP A 57 18.29 7.64 -8.80
C ASP A 57 18.33 6.82 -7.50
N ARG A 58 18.85 7.40 -6.42
CA ARG A 58 18.85 6.72 -5.12
C ARG A 58 17.42 6.53 -4.60
N SER A 59 16.54 7.49 -4.87
CA SER A 59 15.12 7.42 -4.49
C SER A 59 14.37 6.34 -5.27
N SER A 60 14.57 6.21 -6.60
CA SER A 60 13.96 5.11 -7.39
C SER A 60 14.46 3.76 -6.93
N LEU A 61 15.77 3.61 -6.71
CA LEU A 61 16.33 2.34 -6.24
C LEU A 61 15.79 1.94 -4.87
N THR A 62 15.60 2.92 -3.97
CA THR A 62 15.02 2.66 -2.65
C THR A 62 13.57 2.17 -2.76
N VAL A 63 12.74 2.84 -3.57
CA VAL A 63 11.34 2.45 -3.79
C VAL A 63 11.26 1.08 -4.47
N LEU A 64 12.07 0.85 -5.50
CA LEU A 64 12.13 -0.43 -6.20
C LEU A 64 12.54 -1.56 -5.26
N ALA A 65 13.62 -1.37 -4.48
CA ALA A 65 14.07 -2.36 -3.52
C ALA A 65 12.99 -2.70 -2.48
N PHE A 66 12.27 -1.70 -1.98
CA PHE A 66 11.18 -1.90 -1.02
C PHE A 66 9.99 -2.67 -1.64
N VAL A 67 9.54 -2.28 -2.83
CA VAL A 67 8.44 -2.97 -3.53
C VAL A 67 8.83 -4.40 -3.88
N THR A 68 10.05 -4.64 -4.36
CA THR A 68 10.56 -5.98 -4.64
C THR A 68 10.64 -6.82 -3.36
N ALA A 69 11.18 -6.28 -2.27
CA ALA A 69 11.27 -7.00 -1.00
C ALA A 69 9.89 -7.41 -0.46
N LEU A 70 8.89 -6.51 -0.52
CA LEU A 70 7.51 -6.82 -0.16
C LEU A 70 6.94 -7.99 -0.98
N ASN A 71 7.09 -7.93 -2.30
CA ASN A 71 6.56 -8.96 -3.20
C ASN A 71 7.26 -10.30 -3.01
N VAL A 72 8.60 -10.30 -2.93
CA VAL A 72 9.39 -11.52 -2.68
C VAL A 72 8.99 -12.15 -1.35
N THR A 73 8.82 -11.35 -0.30
CA THR A 73 8.41 -11.85 1.01
C THR A 73 7.03 -12.53 0.96
N GLY A 74 6.05 -11.92 0.30
CA GLY A 74 4.73 -12.54 0.13
C GLY A 74 4.77 -13.84 -0.67
N VAL A 75 5.59 -13.91 -1.71
CA VAL A 75 5.81 -15.15 -2.49
C VAL A 75 6.46 -16.24 -1.63
N LEU A 76 7.44 -15.90 -0.80
CA LEU A 76 8.15 -16.86 0.05
C LEU A 76 7.28 -17.47 1.15
N ILE A 77 6.31 -16.71 1.70
CA ILE A 77 5.40 -17.22 2.74
C ILE A 77 4.41 -18.23 2.16
N GLY A 78 3.86 -17.96 0.98
CA GLY A 78 2.88 -18.84 0.35
C GLY A 78 2.96 -18.77 -1.17
N PRO A 79 3.80 -19.58 -1.82
CA PRO A 79 3.98 -19.52 -3.27
C PRO A 79 2.69 -19.75 -4.07
N SER A 80 1.84 -20.66 -3.59
CA SER A 80 0.52 -20.98 -4.19
C SER A 80 -0.54 -19.91 -3.96
N SER A 81 -0.31 -18.98 -3.02
CA SER A 81 -1.25 -17.94 -2.62
C SER A 81 -0.55 -16.58 -2.50
N ALA A 82 0.48 -16.36 -3.32
CA ALA A 82 1.36 -15.21 -3.23
C ALA A 82 0.57 -13.90 -3.30
N TYR A 83 -0.47 -13.84 -4.14
CA TYR A 83 -1.38 -12.70 -4.22
C TYR A 83 -1.99 -12.36 -2.85
N VAL A 84 -2.54 -13.35 -2.14
CA VAL A 84 -3.18 -13.15 -0.84
C VAL A 84 -2.17 -12.64 0.18
N TYR A 85 -0.99 -13.27 0.25
CA TYR A 85 0.05 -12.86 1.21
C TYR A 85 0.62 -11.48 0.92
N VAL A 86 0.90 -11.15 -0.35
CA VAL A 86 1.34 -9.80 -0.74
C VAL A 86 0.28 -8.75 -0.36
N VAL A 87 -1.00 -9.04 -0.55
CA VAL A 87 -2.11 -8.16 -0.14
C VAL A 87 -2.16 -7.98 1.37
N LEU A 88 -2.13 -9.07 2.15
CA LEU A 88 -2.19 -9.01 3.62
C LEU A 88 -1.02 -8.23 4.21
N ILE A 89 0.20 -8.47 3.71
CA ILE A 89 1.40 -7.74 4.13
C ILE A 89 1.28 -6.25 3.77
N SER A 90 0.80 -5.93 2.55
CA SER A 90 0.62 -4.54 2.10
C SER A 90 -0.45 -3.80 2.90
N LEU A 91 -1.58 -4.45 3.21
CA LEU A 91 -2.63 -3.90 4.05
C LEU A 91 -2.12 -3.65 5.47
N THR A 92 -1.33 -4.57 6.01
CA THR A 92 -0.67 -4.38 7.30
C THR A 92 0.17 -3.12 7.29
N ALA A 93 1.06 -2.98 6.30
CA ALA A 93 1.93 -1.82 6.18
C ALA A 93 1.13 -0.52 6.02
N LEU A 94 0.05 -0.54 5.23
CA LEU A 94 -0.83 0.60 5.00
C LEU A 94 -1.53 1.04 6.28
N PHE A 95 -2.23 0.12 6.95
CA PHE A 95 -3.01 0.41 8.15
C PHE A 95 -2.12 0.86 9.31
N THR A 96 -1.00 0.16 9.53
CA THR A 96 -0.06 0.50 10.60
C THR A 96 0.58 1.87 10.39
N SER A 97 1.02 2.18 9.18
CA SER A 97 1.59 3.50 8.85
C SER A 97 0.57 4.62 8.99
N HIS A 98 -0.67 4.43 8.51
CA HIS A 98 -1.72 5.45 8.63
C HIS A 98 -2.18 5.65 10.07
N ALA A 99 -2.28 4.58 10.86
CA ALA A 99 -2.58 4.66 12.28
C ALA A 99 -1.47 5.44 13.02
N ALA A 100 -0.19 5.15 12.73
CA ALA A 100 0.94 5.86 13.33
C ALA A 100 0.94 7.35 12.97
N LEU A 101 0.79 7.70 11.69
CA LEU A 101 0.74 9.09 11.24
C LEU A 101 -0.45 9.86 11.84
N SER A 102 -1.62 9.22 11.90
CA SER A 102 -2.82 9.82 12.50
C SER A 102 -2.66 10.02 14.01
N ALA A 103 -2.03 9.06 14.71
CA ALA A 103 -1.73 9.16 16.13
C ALA A 103 -0.72 10.27 16.43
N LEU A 104 0.35 10.37 15.61
CA LEU A 104 1.32 11.45 15.69
C LEU A 104 0.64 12.81 15.49
N TYR A 105 -0.21 12.95 14.47
CA TYR A 105 -0.97 14.19 14.25
C TYR A 105 -1.87 14.53 15.45
N ALA A 106 -2.60 13.56 16.00
CA ALA A 106 -3.43 13.78 17.18
C ALA A 106 -2.61 14.22 18.40
N SER A 107 -1.43 13.65 18.60
CA SER A 107 -0.52 13.99 19.70
C SER A 107 0.10 15.38 19.51
N PHE A 108 0.63 15.68 18.31
CA PHE A 108 1.24 16.96 17.99
C PHE A 108 0.23 18.11 18.00
N SER A 109 -0.95 17.93 17.40
CA SER A 109 -1.99 18.96 17.39
C SER A 109 -2.43 19.33 18.81
N ARG A 110 -2.60 18.34 19.70
CA ARG A 110 -2.90 18.58 21.11
C ARG A 110 -1.78 19.30 21.87
N ARG A 111 -0.50 19.00 21.58
CA ARG A 111 0.66 19.53 22.31
C ARG A 111 1.15 20.88 21.79
N ALA A 112 1.32 21.02 20.49
CA ALA A 112 1.97 22.17 19.85
C ALA A 112 0.99 23.26 19.41
N LEU A 113 -0.24 22.89 19.06
CA LEU A 113 -1.23 23.81 18.51
C LEU A 113 -2.43 23.93 19.46
N ARG A 114 -2.19 24.49 20.66
CA ARG A 114 -3.22 24.77 21.67
C ARG A 114 -4.45 25.56 21.16
N SER A 115 -4.39 26.12 19.94
CA SER A 115 -5.46 26.85 19.25
C SER A 115 -6.30 26.02 18.28
N VAL A 116 -5.96 24.74 18.03
CA VAL A 116 -6.72 23.90 17.11
C VAL A 116 -7.94 23.32 17.82
N GLY A 117 -9.13 23.67 17.35
CA GLY A 117 -10.40 23.19 17.90
C GLY A 117 -10.47 21.65 17.99
N LEU A 118 -11.21 21.17 18.99
CA LEU A 118 -11.28 19.76 19.41
C LEU A 118 -11.65 18.76 18.30
N THR A 119 -12.26 19.23 17.22
CA THR A 119 -12.74 18.41 16.09
C THR A 119 -11.62 17.73 15.32
N ARG A 120 -10.50 18.41 15.04
CA ARG A 120 -9.39 17.84 14.26
C ARG A 120 -8.66 16.69 14.97
N PRO A 121 -8.28 16.80 16.25
CA PRO A 121 -7.68 15.68 16.97
C PRO A 121 -8.68 14.53 17.21
N LEU A 122 -9.98 14.80 17.31
CA LEU A 122 -11.00 13.75 17.36
C LEU A 122 -11.11 12.99 16.05
N LEU A 123 -11.13 13.68 14.90
CA LEU A 123 -11.13 13.05 13.58
C LEU A 123 -9.88 12.21 13.37
N ALA A 124 -8.71 12.71 13.79
CA ALA A 124 -7.47 11.95 13.74
C ALA A 124 -7.51 10.69 14.61
N ALA A 125 -8.03 10.79 15.83
CA ALA A 125 -8.24 9.63 16.70
C ALA A 125 -9.24 8.62 16.10
N GLY A 126 -10.30 9.11 15.44
CA GLY A 126 -11.22 8.28 14.66
C GLY A 126 -10.52 7.56 13.51
N GLY A 127 -9.61 8.24 12.81
CA GLY A 127 -8.75 7.62 11.78
C GLY A 127 -7.90 6.49 12.36
N VAL A 128 -7.27 6.69 13.52
CA VAL A 128 -6.52 5.63 14.20
C VAL A 128 -7.42 4.43 14.52
N ALA A 129 -8.61 4.67 15.06
CA ALA A 129 -9.57 3.61 15.39
C ALA A 129 -9.98 2.82 14.14
N LEU A 130 -10.34 3.50 13.05
CA LEU A 130 -10.72 2.86 11.78
C LEU A 130 -9.58 2.04 11.18
N MET A 131 -8.36 2.56 11.16
CA MET A 131 -7.20 1.84 10.62
C MET A 131 -6.84 0.62 11.48
N THR A 132 -6.96 0.74 12.80
CA THR A 132 -6.74 -0.39 13.72
C THR A 132 -7.82 -1.46 13.56
N LEU A 133 -9.07 -1.05 13.36
CA LEU A 133 -10.19 -1.95 13.11
C LEU A 133 -10.03 -2.68 11.78
N GLY A 134 -9.63 -1.95 10.72
CA GLY A 134 -9.31 -2.53 9.41
C GLY A 134 -8.16 -3.54 9.51
N LEU A 135 -7.09 -3.21 10.23
CA LEU A 135 -5.99 -4.14 10.49
C LEU A 135 -6.47 -5.43 11.18
N TYR A 136 -7.37 -5.30 12.15
CA TYR A 136 -7.91 -6.46 12.86
C TYR A 136 -8.76 -7.35 11.94
N TYR A 137 -9.78 -6.78 11.28
CA TYR A 137 -10.73 -7.58 10.50
C TYR A 137 -10.16 -8.06 9.17
N GLU A 138 -9.36 -7.27 8.47
CA GLU A 138 -8.88 -7.62 7.12
C GLU A 138 -7.58 -8.42 7.15
N VAL A 139 -6.80 -8.35 8.24
CA VAL A 139 -5.48 -9.00 8.31
C VAL A 139 -5.38 -9.97 9.47
N ILE A 140 -5.47 -9.48 10.72
CA ILE A 140 -5.19 -10.30 11.91
C ILE A 140 -6.17 -11.47 12.03
N SER A 141 -7.44 -11.24 11.68
CA SER A 141 -8.48 -12.28 11.71
C SER A 141 -8.25 -13.38 10.67
N VAL A 142 -7.54 -13.07 9.58
CA VAL A 142 -7.29 -13.96 8.45
C VAL A 142 -6.01 -14.76 8.68
N ASP A 143 -4.89 -14.07 8.94
CA ASP A 143 -3.59 -14.70 9.14
C ASP A 143 -2.67 -13.82 9.99
N LEU A 144 -2.33 -14.31 11.20
CA LEU A 144 -1.46 -13.61 12.15
C LEU A 144 0.01 -13.57 11.69
N GLN A 145 0.48 -14.58 10.97
CA GLN A 145 1.85 -14.63 10.48
C GLN A 145 2.07 -13.58 9.40
N ALA A 146 1.12 -13.41 8.48
CA ALA A 146 1.17 -12.35 7.47
C ALA A 146 1.18 -10.95 8.11
N ALA A 147 0.38 -10.75 9.16
CA ALA A 147 0.37 -9.49 9.92
C ALA A 147 1.72 -9.22 10.61
N ALA A 148 2.34 -10.23 11.22
CA ALA A 148 3.64 -10.08 11.86
C ALA A 148 4.74 -9.67 10.87
N VAL A 149 4.75 -10.28 9.68
CA VAL A 149 5.72 -9.95 8.63
C VAL A 149 5.49 -8.55 8.06
N GLY A 150 4.23 -8.16 7.84
CA GLY A 150 3.90 -6.79 7.44
C GLY A 150 4.36 -5.74 8.45
N LEU A 151 4.18 -6.01 9.75
CA LEU A 151 4.70 -5.15 10.83
C LEU A 151 6.22 -5.07 10.82
N ALA A 152 6.91 -6.20 10.63
CA ALA A 152 8.37 -6.24 10.57
C ALA A 152 8.91 -5.40 9.40
N LEU A 153 8.28 -5.48 8.22
CA LEU A 153 8.65 -4.67 7.05
C LEU A 153 8.39 -3.18 7.28
N THR A 154 7.28 -2.81 7.91
CA THR A 154 7.01 -1.42 8.29
C THR A 154 8.06 -0.90 9.28
N ALA A 155 8.43 -1.70 10.28
CA ALA A 155 9.46 -1.33 11.25
C ALA A 155 10.84 -1.17 10.57
N ALA A 156 11.21 -2.08 9.66
CA ALA A 156 12.44 -1.98 8.88
C ALA A 156 12.46 -0.71 8.01
N ALA A 157 11.35 -0.38 7.36
CA ALA A 157 11.24 0.86 6.58
C ALA A 157 11.38 2.12 7.46
N ALA A 158 10.77 2.13 8.64
CA ALA A 158 10.90 3.23 9.59
C ALA A 158 12.35 3.41 10.07
N LEU A 159 13.05 2.30 10.37
CA LEU A 159 14.47 2.32 10.75
C LEU A 159 15.35 2.83 9.61
N LEU A 160 15.14 2.35 8.38
CA LEU A 160 15.86 2.86 7.20
C LEU A 160 15.64 4.36 7.00
N GLY A 161 14.41 4.84 7.19
CA GLY A 161 14.10 6.27 7.15
C GLY A 161 14.84 7.07 8.22
N LEU A 162 14.93 6.55 9.45
CA LEU A 162 15.72 7.18 10.52
C LEU A 162 17.20 7.28 10.16
N PHE A 163 17.82 6.18 9.70
CA PHE A 163 19.23 6.19 9.31
C PHE A 163 19.52 7.16 8.15
N GLN A 164 18.60 7.29 7.20
CA GLN A 164 18.73 8.25 6.10
C GLN A 164 18.56 9.70 6.56
N GLY A 165 17.72 9.95 7.57
CA GLY A 165 17.56 11.26 8.20
C GLY A 165 18.76 11.69 9.04
N TYR A 166 19.44 10.77 9.71
CA TYR A 166 20.65 11.02 10.51
C TYR A 166 21.92 11.24 9.68
N ALA A 167 21.94 10.82 8.41
CA ALA A 167 23.08 10.98 7.51
C ALA A 167 23.12 12.33 6.76
N ARG A 168 22.25 13.27 7.14
CA ARG A 168 22.22 14.67 6.69
C ARG A 168 22.75 15.58 7.79
#